data_AF-A0A6B1FI05-F1
#
_entry.id   AF-A0A6B1FI05-F1
#
_cell.length_a   1.000
_cell.length_b   1.000
_cell.length_c   1.000
_cell.angle_alpha   90.00
_cell.angle_beta   90.00
_cell.angle_gamma   90.00
#
_symmetry.space_group_name_H-M   'P 1'
#
loop_
_entity.id
_entity.type
_entity.pdbx_description
1 polymer ?
#
loop_
_entity_poly.entity_id
_entity_poly.type
_entity_poly.pdbx_seq_one_letter_code
_entity_poly.pdbx_strand_id
1 'polypeptide(L)'
;MVLPSDLEDPTPPPTLQDFKRQSIEFIQDISNGYKEWVDYYNLPPEEDAKRRAEIDDVVSRTCQWITQVPQNRSGLSVITDDGVQKMAEATAGWPFQIGVFVNNTSRYVSVTDAPVNIRLRAVGQNGRRVKLGRHYQSRLRIDATCKASIPDVPDVIYDSMDITLQLHVESCAPGDLVSFTPIFVEMEEDREFSSRGKTTLVYFK
;
A
#
# COMPACT_ATOMS: atom_id res chain seq x y z
N MET A 1 24.25 -31.07 47.20
CA MET A 1 22.87 -31.12 46.66
C MET A 1 22.73 -29.89 45.78
N VAL A 2 22.94 -30.03 44.48
CA VAL A 2 22.81 -28.92 43.51
C VAL A 2 21.35 -28.89 43.10
N LEU A 3 20.68 -27.76 43.34
CA LEU A 3 19.32 -27.55 42.85
C LEU A 3 19.36 -27.57 41.31
N PRO A 4 18.39 -28.19 40.63
CA PRO A 4 18.28 -28.08 39.18
C PRO A 4 17.78 -26.67 38.87
N SER A 5 18.69 -25.70 38.86
CA SER A 5 18.44 -24.39 38.27
C SER A 5 18.86 -24.45 36.80
N ASP A 6 17.98 -23.91 35.96
CA ASP A 6 18.34 -23.32 34.66
C ASP A 6 18.60 -24.28 33.48
N LEU A 7 17.71 -25.26 33.30
CA LEU A 7 17.36 -25.68 31.94
C LEU A 7 16.07 -24.96 31.53
N GLU A 8 16.16 -23.64 31.31
CA GLU A 8 15.24 -23.02 30.36
C GLU A 8 15.48 -23.73 29.02
N ASP A 9 14.51 -24.53 28.58
CA ASP A 9 14.53 -25.12 27.25
C ASP A 9 14.56 -23.94 26.26
N PRO A 10 15.66 -23.71 25.52
CA PRO A 10 15.76 -22.52 24.69
C PRO A 10 14.74 -22.67 23.58
N THR A 11 13.64 -21.93 23.68
CA THR A 11 12.64 -21.87 22.63
C THR A 11 13.37 -21.55 21.33
N PRO A 12 13.26 -22.39 20.28
CA PRO A 12 14.01 -22.18 19.07
C PRO A 12 13.69 -20.79 18.50
N PRO A 13 14.67 -20.11 17.87
CA PRO A 13 14.45 -18.78 17.34
C PRO A 13 13.28 -18.78 16.34
N PRO A 14 12.44 -17.72 16.32
CA PRO A 14 11.27 -17.70 15.45
C PRO A 14 11.61 -17.86 13.97
N THR A 15 10.85 -18.71 13.28
CA THR A 15 10.99 -18.99 11.85
C THR A 15 10.26 -17.95 11.00
N LEU A 16 10.53 -17.90 9.69
CA LEU A 16 9.74 -17.05 8.77
C LEU A 16 8.23 -17.37 8.85
N GLN A 17 7.86 -18.63 9.06
CA GLN A 17 6.45 -19.02 9.21
C GLN A 17 5.82 -18.46 10.50
N ASP A 18 6.59 -18.40 11.59
CA ASP A 18 6.13 -17.75 12.82
C ASP A 18 5.90 -16.26 12.60
N PHE A 19 6.79 -15.58 11.87
CA PHE A 19 6.58 -14.17 11.51
C PHE A 19 5.39 -13.98 10.57
N LYS A 20 5.17 -14.86 9.58
CA LYS A 20 3.99 -14.78 8.71
C LYS A 20 2.69 -14.88 9.52
N ARG A 21 2.63 -15.82 10.48
CA ARG A 21 1.49 -15.96 11.40
C ARG A 21 1.29 -14.67 12.21
N GLN A 22 2.35 -14.15 12.83
CA GLN A 22 2.29 -12.91 13.61
C GLN A 22 1.86 -11.70 12.77
N SER A 23 2.35 -11.57 11.53
CA SER A 23 1.94 -10.50 10.62
C SER A 23 0.45 -10.61 10.24
N ILE A 24 -0.07 -11.83 10.04
CA ILE A 24 -1.50 -12.04 9.77
C ILE A 24 -2.34 -11.64 10.99
N GLU A 25 -1.96 -12.10 12.18
CA GLU A 25 -2.63 -11.73 13.44
C GLU A 25 -2.62 -10.21 13.63
N PHE A 26 -1.47 -9.57 13.40
CA PHE A 26 -1.32 -8.12 13.47
C PHE A 26 -2.23 -7.38 12.47
N ILE A 27 -2.26 -7.80 11.20
CA ILE A 27 -3.11 -7.19 10.17
C ILE A 27 -4.59 -7.34 10.53
N GLN A 28 -5.00 -8.48 11.04
CA GLN A 28 -6.38 -8.71 11.48
C GLN A 28 -6.73 -7.85 12.70
N ASP A 29 -5.84 -7.77 13.69
CA ASP A 29 -6.06 -7.00 14.91
C ASP A 29 -6.15 -5.49 14.62
N ILE A 30 -5.17 -4.93 13.90
CA ILE A 30 -5.15 -3.50 13.59
C ILE A 30 -6.32 -3.08 12.67
N SER A 31 -6.88 -4.02 11.88
CA SER A 31 -8.08 -3.75 11.07
C SER A 31 -9.29 -3.35 11.90
N ASN A 32 -9.40 -3.83 13.14
CA ASN A 32 -10.47 -3.43 14.06
C ASN A 32 -10.34 -1.95 14.42
N GLY A 33 -9.14 -1.48 14.72
CA GLY A 33 -8.88 -0.05 14.95
C GLY A 33 -9.23 0.81 13.74
N TYR A 34 -8.96 0.34 12.52
CA TYR A 34 -9.38 1.04 11.30
C TYR A 34 -10.90 1.08 11.11
N LYS A 35 -11.63 0.05 11.52
CA LYS A 35 -13.09 0.03 11.52
C LYS A 35 -13.69 0.95 12.59
N GLU A 36 -13.07 1.03 13.76
CA GLU A 36 -13.42 2.01 14.80
C GLU A 36 -13.22 3.45 14.29
N TRP A 37 -12.15 3.71 13.51
CA TRP A 37 -11.99 5.00 12.82
C TRP A 37 -13.13 5.33 11.85
N VAL A 38 -13.72 4.33 11.19
CA VAL A 38 -14.91 4.55 10.37
C VAL A 38 -16.12 4.96 11.24
N ASP A 39 -16.29 4.37 12.41
CA ASP A 39 -17.35 4.76 13.36
C ASP A 39 -17.24 6.24 13.75
N TYR A 40 -16.03 6.73 14.02
CA TYR A 40 -15.79 8.13 14.38
C TYR A 40 -16.19 9.13 13.30
N TYR A 41 -16.20 8.73 12.03
CA TYR A 41 -16.60 9.61 10.93
C TYR A 41 -18.11 9.79 10.80
N ASN A 42 -18.93 8.96 11.48
CA ASN A 42 -20.38 9.03 11.45
C ASN A 42 -20.94 9.17 10.01
N LEU A 43 -20.47 8.30 9.12
CA LEU A 43 -20.73 8.37 7.69
C LEU A 43 -22.17 7.92 7.36
N PRO A 44 -22.69 8.31 6.19
CA PRO A 44 -23.90 7.70 5.65
C PRO A 44 -23.77 6.16 5.57
N PRO A 45 -24.83 5.39 5.84
CA PRO A 45 -24.74 3.92 5.94
C PRO A 45 -24.11 3.23 4.73
N GLU A 46 -24.35 3.75 3.52
CA GLU A 46 -23.77 3.21 2.28
C GLU A 46 -22.25 3.38 2.23
N GLU A 47 -21.75 4.57 2.58
CA GLU A 47 -20.31 4.87 2.57
C GLU A 47 -19.59 4.15 3.72
N ASP A 48 -20.22 4.04 4.90
CA ASP A 48 -19.71 3.22 6.02
C ASP A 48 -19.53 1.76 5.57
N ALA A 49 -20.59 1.14 5.03
CA ALA A 49 -20.56 -0.24 4.58
C ALA A 49 -19.51 -0.47 3.50
N LYS A 50 -19.38 0.47 2.55
CA LYS A 50 -18.36 0.43 1.50
C LYS A 50 -16.95 0.46 2.07
N ARG A 51 -16.65 1.38 3.00
CA ARG A 51 -15.30 1.48 3.59
C ARG A 51 -14.93 0.24 4.39
N ARG A 52 -15.87 -0.32 5.16
CA ARG A 52 -15.63 -1.58 5.89
C ARG A 52 -15.37 -2.74 4.94
N ALA A 53 -16.15 -2.86 3.88
CA ALA A 53 -15.94 -3.88 2.86
C ALA A 53 -14.57 -3.72 2.16
N GLU A 54 -14.14 -2.49 1.87
CA GLU A 54 -12.80 -2.22 1.32
C GLU A 54 -11.69 -2.59 2.31
N ILE A 55 -11.84 -2.29 3.61
CA ILE A 55 -10.89 -2.71 4.66
C ILE A 55 -10.81 -4.24 4.71
N ASP A 56 -11.95 -4.93 4.72
CA ASP A 56 -12.01 -6.40 4.77
C ASP A 56 -11.36 -7.06 3.53
N ASP A 57 -11.56 -6.50 2.34
CA ASP A 57 -10.89 -6.95 1.11
C ASP A 57 -9.36 -6.76 1.20
N VAL A 58 -8.91 -5.61 1.72
CA VAL A 58 -7.48 -5.35 1.95
C VAL A 58 -6.89 -6.35 2.95
N VAL A 59 -7.56 -6.61 4.07
CA VAL A 59 -7.13 -7.61 5.08
C VAL A 59 -7.00 -8.98 4.42
N SER A 60 -8.05 -9.44 3.74
CA SER A 60 -8.08 -10.74 3.08
C SER A 60 -6.93 -10.91 2.07
N ARG A 61 -6.75 -9.94 1.18
CA ARG A 61 -5.69 -9.97 0.15
C ARG A 61 -4.29 -9.86 0.75
N THR A 62 -4.10 -9.02 1.77
CA THR A 62 -2.82 -8.87 2.46
C THR A 62 -2.43 -10.19 3.15
N CYS A 63 -3.35 -10.83 3.88
CA CYS A 63 -3.11 -12.12 4.53
C CYS A 63 -2.79 -13.22 3.52
N GLN A 64 -3.47 -13.24 2.37
CA GLN A 64 -3.12 -14.14 1.27
C GLN A 64 -1.69 -13.90 0.76
N TRP A 65 -1.31 -12.63 0.55
CA TRP A 65 0.04 -12.27 0.09
C TRP A 65 1.11 -12.60 1.12
N ILE A 66 0.90 -12.32 2.41
CA ILE A 66 1.80 -12.70 3.51
C ILE A 66 2.06 -14.22 3.49
N THR A 67 1.01 -15.01 3.27
CA THR A 67 1.11 -16.46 3.21
C THR A 67 1.98 -16.91 2.02
N GLN A 68 1.71 -16.38 0.82
CA GLN A 68 2.18 -16.95 -0.45
C GLN A 68 3.47 -16.34 -0.99
N VAL A 69 3.70 -15.05 -0.77
CA VAL A 69 4.69 -14.27 -1.55
C VAL A 69 6.07 -14.16 -0.87
N PRO A 70 6.19 -13.69 0.39
CA PRO A 70 7.49 -13.33 0.94
C PRO A 70 8.36 -14.57 1.18
N GLN A 71 9.60 -14.48 0.70
CA GLN A 71 10.65 -15.51 0.84
C GLN A 71 11.62 -15.20 2.00
N ASN A 72 11.56 -13.98 2.54
CA ASN A 72 12.43 -13.49 3.60
C ASN A 72 11.68 -12.46 4.47
N ARG A 73 12.31 -12.02 5.56
CA ARG A 73 11.71 -11.08 6.51
C ARG A 73 11.51 -9.67 5.94
N SER A 74 12.38 -9.20 5.04
CA SER A 74 12.23 -7.87 4.44
C SER A 74 11.01 -7.80 3.53
N GLY A 75 10.80 -8.80 2.67
CA GLY A 75 9.59 -8.90 1.84
C GLY A 75 8.32 -9.02 2.68
N LEU A 76 8.38 -9.74 3.82
CA LEU A 76 7.26 -9.81 4.75
C LEU A 76 6.93 -8.43 5.37
N SER A 77 7.95 -7.66 5.75
CA SER A 77 7.75 -6.28 6.24
C SER A 77 7.07 -5.42 5.20
N VAL A 78 7.60 -5.38 3.96
CA VAL A 78 7.04 -4.56 2.86
C VAL A 78 5.56 -4.89 2.62
N ILE A 79 5.17 -6.17 2.62
CA ILE A 79 3.77 -6.58 2.44
C ILE A 79 2.90 -6.14 3.64
N THR A 80 3.42 -6.28 4.86
CA THR A 80 2.69 -5.93 6.08
C THR A 80 2.44 -4.41 6.13
N ASP A 81 3.49 -3.62 5.88
CA ASP A 81 3.43 -2.16 5.88
C ASP A 81 2.53 -1.61 4.75
N ASP A 82 2.58 -2.25 3.58
CA ASP A 82 1.67 -1.97 2.47
C ASP A 82 0.21 -2.26 2.82
N GLY A 83 -0.08 -3.37 3.49
CA GLY A 83 -1.42 -3.72 3.96
C GLY A 83 -2.00 -2.69 4.93
N VAL A 84 -1.19 -2.25 5.90
CA VAL A 84 -1.55 -1.18 6.85
C VAL A 84 -1.87 0.12 6.10
N GLN A 85 -1.03 0.49 5.13
CA GLN A 85 -1.24 1.70 4.33
C GLN A 85 -2.55 1.65 3.55
N LYS A 86 -2.84 0.49 2.94
CA LYS A 86 -4.06 0.26 2.17
C LYS A 86 -5.32 0.28 3.03
N MET A 87 -5.25 -0.18 4.28
CA MET A 87 -6.35 -0.05 5.24
C MET A 87 -6.59 1.41 5.61
N ALA A 88 -5.53 2.18 5.89
CA ALA A 88 -5.67 3.62 6.16
C ALA A 88 -6.31 4.37 4.98
N GLU A 89 -5.94 4.03 3.75
CA GLU A 89 -6.55 4.58 2.54
C GLU A 89 -8.05 4.24 2.43
N ALA A 90 -8.42 2.98 2.68
CA ALA A 90 -9.82 2.54 2.67
C ALA A 90 -10.65 3.25 3.76
N THR A 91 -10.11 3.39 4.98
CA THR A 91 -10.73 4.15 6.07
C THR A 91 -10.95 5.61 5.69
N ALA A 92 -9.97 6.26 5.06
CA ALA A 92 -10.08 7.65 4.62
C ALA A 92 -11.08 7.85 3.45
N GLY A 93 -11.36 6.77 2.71
CA GLY A 93 -12.24 6.75 1.54
C GLY A 93 -11.69 7.53 0.35
N TRP A 94 -12.46 7.52 -0.75
CA TRP A 94 -12.07 8.10 -2.03
C TRP A 94 -12.96 9.30 -2.38
N PRO A 95 -12.55 10.53 -2.06
CA PRO A 95 -13.34 11.74 -2.31
C PRO A 95 -13.40 12.11 -3.79
N PHE A 96 -12.54 11.55 -4.63
CA PHE A 96 -12.58 11.72 -6.08
C PHE A 96 -12.01 10.48 -6.78
N GLN A 97 -12.16 10.39 -8.10
CA GLN A 97 -11.78 9.19 -8.84
C GLN A 97 -10.27 9.13 -9.01
N ILE A 98 -9.65 8.05 -8.53
CA ILE A 98 -8.20 7.83 -8.57
C ILE A 98 -7.91 6.38 -8.98
N GLY A 99 -6.96 6.20 -9.90
CA GLY A 99 -6.47 4.91 -10.35
C GLY A 99 -4.95 4.86 -10.46
N VAL A 100 -4.38 3.74 -10.04
CA VAL A 100 -2.95 3.41 -10.19
C VAL A 100 -2.89 2.01 -10.77
N PHE A 101 -2.28 1.88 -11.94
CA PHE A 101 -2.29 0.62 -12.67
C PHE A 101 -0.87 0.25 -13.11
N VAL A 102 -0.51 -1.01 -12.90
CA VAL A 102 0.67 -1.65 -13.45
C VAL A 102 0.17 -2.79 -14.33
N ASN A 103 0.48 -2.76 -15.62
CA ASN A 103 -0.03 -3.73 -16.61
C ASN A 103 -1.54 -3.98 -16.51
N ASN A 104 -2.34 -2.89 -16.42
CA ASN A 104 -3.80 -2.89 -16.22
C ASN A 104 -4.31 -3.55 -14.92
N THR A 105 -3.42 -3.98 -14.02
CA THR A 105 -3.74 -4.49 -12.69
C THR A 105 -3.47 -3.41 -11.65
N SER A 106 -4.16 -3.44 -10.52
CA SER A 106 -4.00 -2.43 -9.46
C SER A 106 -3.83 -3.09 -8.10
N ARG A 107 -3.32 -2.31 -7.12
CA ARG A 107 -3.19 -2.67 -5.70
C ARG A 107 -2.16 -3.77 -5.40
N TYR A 108 -2.31 -4.95 -6.00
CA TYR A 108 -1.50 -6.14 -5.78
C TYR A 108 -1.15 -6.74 -7.15
N VAL A 109 0.08 -6.55 -7.61
CA VAL A 109 0.48 -6.83 -8.99
C VAL A 109 1.69 -7.75 -9.01
N SER A 110 1.65 -8.78 -9.86
CA SER A 110 2.84 -9.57 -10.18
C SER A 110 3.35 -9.22 -11.57
N VAL A 111 4.65 -9.08 -11.72
CA VAL A 111 5.31 -8.81 -13.01
C VAL A 111 6.42 -9.83 -13.24
N THR A 112 6.63 -10.23 -14.50
CA THR A 112 7.73 -11.11 -14.92
C THR A 112 8.87 -10.35 -15.57
N ASP A 113 8.59 -9.18 -16.15
CA ASP A 113 9.53 -8.46 -17.00
C ASP A 113 9.55 -6.96 -16.68
N ALA A 114 10.72 -6.36 -16.87
CA ALA A 114 10.90 -4.93 -17.00
C ALA A 114 10.79 -4.52 -18.49
N PRO A 115 10.35 -3.30 -18.82
CA PRO A 115 10.04 -2.18 -17.93
C PRO A 115 8.66 -2.27 -17.25
N VAL A 116 8.58 -1.79 -16.01
CA VAL A 116 7.33 -1.71 -15.27
C VAL A 116 6.72 -0.32 -15.46
N ASN A 117 5.69 -0.24 -16.31
CA ASN A 117 4.96 1.01 -16.57
C ASN A 117 3.82 1.19 -15.56
N ILE A 118 3.75 2.37 -14.96
CA ILE A 118 2.72 2.77 -13.99
C ILE A 118 1.81 3.79 -14.66
N ARG A 119 0.56 3.43 -14.94
CA ARG A 119 -0.46 4.36 -15.42
C ARG A 119 -1.21 4.97 -14.24
N LEU A 120 -1.20 6.29 -14.15
CA LEU A 120 -1.92 7.06 -13.14
C LEU A 120 -3.11 7.75 -13.79
N ARG A 121 -4.28 7.63 -13.17
CA ARG A 121 -5.51 8.31 -13.61
C ARG A 121 -6.17 9.03 -12.45
N ALA A 122 -6.64 10.23 -12.69
CA ALA A 122 -7.47 10.95 -11.72
C ALA A 122 -8.43 11.92 -12.39
N VAL A 123 -9.61 12.06 -11.79
CA VAL A 123 -10.64 13.03 -12.18
C VAL A 123 -11.20 13.64 -10.91
N GLY A 124 -11.08 14.97 -10.79
CA GLY A 124 -11.68 15.71 -9.68
C GLY A 124 -13.21 15.77 -9.81
N GLN A 125 -13.89 15.97 -8.68
CA GLN A 125 -15.32 16.20 -8.66
C GLN A 125 -15.64 17.62 -9.16
N ASN A 126 -16.83 17.81 -9.74
CA ASN A 126 -17.35 19.12 -10.14
C ASN A 126 -16.40 19.93 -11.04
N GLY A 127 -15.62 19.24 -11.88
CA GLY A 127 -14.65 19.88 -12.79
C GLY A 127 -13.39 20.42 -12.10
N ARG A 128 -13.14 20.07 -10.84
CA ARG A 128 -11.90 20.43 -10.15
C ARG A 128 -10.69 19.78 -10.80
N ARG A 129 -9.62 20.55 -10.87
CA ARG A 129 -8.33 20.11 -11.43
C ARG A 129 -7.61 19.21 -10.44
N VAL A 130 -6.70 18.38 -10.93
CA VAL A 130 -5.94 17.41 -10.13
C VAL A 130 -4.44 17.52 -10.40
N LYS A 131 -3.61 17.20 -9.40
CA LYS A 131 -2.15 17.09 -9.55
C LYS A 131 -1.62 15.93 -8.71
N LEU A 132 -0.34 15.59 -8.91
CA LEU A 132 0.37 14.75 -7.95
C LEU A 132 0.86 15.60 -6.77
N GLY A 133 0.63 15.11 -5.56
CA GLY A 133 1.11 15.70 -4.32
C GLY A 133 2.56 15.33 -4.01
N ARG A 134 3.00 15.63 -2.78
CA ARG A 134 4.31 15.26 -2.27
C ARG A 134 4.16 14.43 -1.01
N HIS A 135 5.00 13.41 -0.85
CA HIS A 135 5.11 12.63 0.37
C HIS A 135 6.30 13.16 1.19
N TYR A 136 6.04 14.10 2.11
CA TYR A 136 7.08 14.85 2.81
C TYR A 136 8.09 15.48 1.82
N GLN A 137 9.37 15.09 1.91
CA GLN A 137 10.45 15.61 1.05
C GLN A 137 10.52 14.92 -0.32
N SER A 138 9.91 13.75 -0.50
CA SER A 138 9.89 13.00 -1.77
C SER A 138 8.59 13.23 -2.55
N ARG A 139 8.60 12.91 -3.85
CA ARG A 139 7.38 12.95 -4.67
C ARG A 139 6.47 11.74 -4.41
N LEU A 140 7.06 10.59 -4.09
CA LEU A 140 6.36 9.33 -3.84
C LEU A 140 6.97 8.65 -2.61
N ARG A 141 6.15 7.91 -1.87
CA ARG A 141 6.66 6.89 -0.94
C ARG A 141 7.02 5.65 -1.75
N ILE A 142 8.19 5.08 -1.50
CA ILE A 142 8.62 3.79 -2.05
C ILE A 142 9.17 2.99 -0.87
N ASP A 143 8.72 1.75 -0.74
CA ASP A 143 9.25 0.76 0.18
C ASP A 143 9.53 -0.52 -0.62
N ALA A 144 10.73 -1.08 -0.51
CA ALA A 144 11.20 -2.10 -1.43
C ALA A 144 12.28 -2.99 -0.84
N THR A 145 12.37 -4.22 -1.36
CA THR A 145 13.46 -5.16 -1.05
C THR A 145 14.68 -4.98 -1.97
N CYS A 146 14.52 -4.25 -3.07
CA CYS A 146 15.55 -3.91 -4.05
C CYS A 146 15.67 -2.39 -4.25
N LYS A 147 16.70 -1.94 -4.97
CA LYS A 147 16.83 -0.53 -5.36
C LYS A 147 15.81 -0.22 -6.44
N ALA A 148 14.76 0.51 -6.05
CA ALA A 148 13.70 0.95 -6.93
C ALA A 148 13.52 2.48 -6.88
N SER A 149 13.20 3.08 -8.03
CA SER A 149 12.93 4.52 -8.12
C SER A 149 11.92 4.84 -9.22
N ILE A 150 11.32 6.03 -9.11
CA ILE A 150 10.43 6.60 -10.13
C ILE A 150 10.88 8.06 -10.29
N PRO A 151 11.85 8.36 -11.18
CA PRO A 151 12.50 9.67 -11.22
C PRO A 151 11.64 10.78 -11.83
N ASP A 152 10.89 10.49 -12.89
CA ASP A 152 10.23 11.49 -13.73
C ASP A 152 8.79 11.80 -13.28
N VAL A 153 8.61 12.10 -11.99
CA VAL A 153 7.28 12.43 -11.44
C VAL A 153 6.94 13.90 -11.72
N PRO A 154 5.93 14.20 -12.57
CA PRO A 154 5.63 15.57 -12.97
C PRO A 154 4.99 16.37 -11.83
N ASP A 155 5.24 17.69 -11.83
CA ASP A 155 4.58 18.67 -10.96
C ASP A 155 3.68 19.57 -11.80
N VAL A 156 2.61 18.97 -12.32
CA VAL A 156 1.69 19.59 -13.28
C VAL A 156 0.26 19.44 -12.78
N ILE A 157 -0.55 20.47 -13.02
CA ILE A 157 -1.99 20.46 -12.76
C ILE A 157 -2.71 20.07 -14.05
N TYR A 158 -3.67 19.16 -13.93
CA TYR A 158 -4.44 18.59 -15.03
C TYR A 158 -5.93 18.84 -14.81
N ASP A 159 -6.69 19.11 -15.86
CA ASP A 159 -8.16 19.09 -15.79
C ASP A 159 -8.66 17.65 -15.55
N SER A 160 -8.01 16.69 -16.23
CA SER A 160 -8.11 15.25 -15.96
C SER A 160 -6.74 14.63 -16.20
N MET A 161 -6.30 13.77 -15.29
CA MET A 161 -5.00 13.12 -15.35
C MET A 161 -5.12 11.73 -15.98
N ASP A 162 -4.31 11.48 -17.01
CA ASP A 162 -4.00 10.14 -17.53
C ASP A 162 -2.53 10.18 -18.01
N ILE A 163 -1.62 9.75 -17.13
CA ILE A 163 -0.18 9.80 -17.37
C ILE A 163 0.46 8.44 -17.13
N THR A 164 1.62 8.20 -17.73
CA THR A 164 2.42 6.99 -17.50
C THR A 164 3.76 7.39 -16.92
N LEU A 165 4.12 6.76 -15.80
CA LEU A 165 5.44 6.81 -15.19
C LEU A 165 6.13 5.47 -15.38
N GLN A 166 7.45 5.44 -15.19
CA GLN A 166 8.24 4.22 -15.26
C GLN A 166 8.83 3.91 -13.88
N LEU A 167 8.63 2.68 -13.41
CA LEU A 167 9.32 2.15 -12.25
C LEU A 167 10.66 1.58 -12.70
N HIS A 168 11.74 2.22 -12.24
CA HIS A 168 13.12 1.79 -12.48
C HIS A 168 13.51 0.76 -11.42
N VAL A 169 13.85 -0.45 -11.87
CA VAL A 169 14.04 -1.65 -11.06
C VAL A 169 15.36 -2.35 -11.39
N GLU A 170 16.40 -1.56 -11.67
CA GLU A 170 17.69 -2.02 -12.21
C GLU A 170 18.37 -3.13 -11.41
N SER A 171 18.04 -3.28 -10.12
CA SER A 171 18.62 -4.31 -9.25
C SER A 171 17.59 -5.30 -8.69
N CYS A 172 16.35 -5.32 -9.19
CA CYS A 172 15.32 -6.22 -8.66
C CYS A 172 15.44 -7.61 -9.30
N ALA A 173 15.41 -8.64 -8.47
CA ALA A 173 15.46 -10.04 -8.83
C ALA A 173 14.09 -10.71 -8.58
N PRO A 174 13.86 -11.90 -9.14
CA PRO A 174 12.73 -12.74 -8.76
C PRO A 174 12.65 -12.91 -7.23
N GLY A 175 11.47 -12.68 -6.66
CA GLY A 175 11.26 -12.66 -5.21
C GLY A 175 11.16 -11.25 -4.62
N ASP A 176 11.64 -10.22 -5.32
CA ASP A 176 11.62 -8.86 -4.82
C ASP A 176 10.22 -8.23 -4.83
N LEU A 177 10.07 -7.23 -3.95
CA LEU A 177 8.85 -6.48 -3.74
C LEU A 177 9.13 -4.98 -3.79
N VAL A 178 8.21 -4.24 -4.40
CA VAL A 178 8.19 -2.78 -4.40
C VAL A 178 6.77 -2.31 -4.12
N SER A 179 6.55 -1.66 -2.98
CA SER A 179 5.35 -0.88 -2.68
C SER A 179 5.62 0.59 -2.97
N PHE A 180 4.69 1.25 -3.67
CA PHE A 180 4.79 2.68 -3.92
C PHE A 180 3.43 3.37 -3.78
N THR A 181 3.47 4.61 -3.30
CA THR A 181 2.27 5.42 -3.02
C THR A 181 2.35 6.79 -3.69
N PRO A 182 1.70 6.98 -4.85
CA PRO A 182 1.37 8.29 -5.35
C PRO A 182 0.29 8.96 -4.50
N ILE A 183 0.49 10.24 -4.21
CA ILE A 183 -0.52 11.10 -3.61
C ILE A 183 -1.17 11.90 -4.74
N PHE A 184 -2.49 11.85 -4.82
CA PHE A 184 -3.28 12.66 -5.71
C PHE A 184 -3.90 13.79 -4.92
N VAL A 185 -3.92 14.97 -5.51
CA VAL A 185 -4.50 16.17 -4.90
C VAL A 185 -5.55 16.73 -5.84
N GLU A 186 -6.77 16.87 -5.34
CA GLU A 186 -7.83 17.66 -5.96
C GLU A 186 -7.66 19.12 -5.53
N MET A 187 -7.68 20.01 -6.52
CA MET A 187 -7.45 21.44 -6.35
C MET A 187 -8.77 22.20 -6.47
N GLU A 188 -9.01 23.12 -5.55
CA GLU A 188 -10.06 24.13 -5.67
C GLU A 188 -9.38 25.49 -5.81
N GLU A 189 -9.59 26.15 -6.95
CA GLU A 189 -8.79 27.28 -7.38
C GLU A 189 -7.30 26.89 -7.42
N ASP A 190 -6.48 27.49 -6.55
CA ASP A 190 -5.05 27.22 -6.39
C ASP A 190 -4.71 26.63 -5.00
N ARG A 191 -5.73 26.14 -4.27
CA ARG A 191 -5.56 25.50 -2.96
C ARG A 191 -5.86 24.01 -3.02
N GLU A 192 -5.18 23.24 -2.17
CA GLU A 192 -5.46 21.81 -2.02
C GLU A 192 -6.81 21.65 -1.31
N PHE A 193 -7.76 21.03 -1.99
CA PHE A 193 -9.10 20.77 -1.46
C PHE A 193 -9.13 19.43 -0.74
N SER A 194 -8.59 18.39 -1.39
CA SER A 194 -8.52 17.04 -0.84
C SER A 194 -7.31 16.30 -1.40
N SER A 195 -6.72 15.41 -0.61
CA SER A 195 -5.61 14.57 -1.04
C SER A 195 -5.78 13.13 -0.61
N ARG A 196 -5.34 12.19 -1.45
CA ARG A 196 -5.35 10.75 -1.14
C ARG A 196 -4.15 10.04 -1.73
N GLY A 197 -3.54 9.17 -0.92
CA GLY A 197 -2.59 8.17 -1.39
C GLY A 197 -3.32 6.99 -2.02
N LYS A 198 -2.72 6.36 -3.03
CA LYS A 198 -3.22 5.08 -3.57
C LYS A 198 -2.09 4.09 -3.79
N THR A 199 -1.84 3.29 -2.78
CA THR A 199 -0.68 2.37 -2.75
C THR A 199 -0.88 1.18 -3.69
N THR A 200 0.20 0.81 -4.38
CA THR A 200 0.31 -0.41 -5.19
C THR A 200 1.56 -1.19 -4.80
N LEU A 201 1.39 -2.49 -4.60
CA LEU A 201 2.45 -3.46 -4.33
C LEU A 201 2.75 -4.25 -5.60
N VAL A 202 4.02 -4.33 -5.96
CA VAL A 202 4.53 -5.07 -7.12
C VAL A 202 5.44 -6.19 -6.63
N TYR A 203 5.15 -7.41 -7.04
CA TYR A 203 5.98 -8.60 -6.84
C TYR A 203 6.66 -9.00 -8.14
N PHE A 204 7.98 -9.16 -8.10
CA PHE A 204 8.79 -9.62 -9.23
C PHE A 204 8.85 -11.14 -9.20
N LYS A 205 8.25 -11.79 -10.19
CA LYS A 205 8.20 -13.25 -10.31
C LYS A 205 9.46 -13.86 -10.88
#